data_AF-A0A2A4MIY5-F1
#
_entry.id   AF-A0A2A4MIY5-F1
#
_cell.length_a   1.000
_cell.length_b   1.000
_cell.length_c   1.000
_cell.angle_alpha   90.00
_cell.angle_beta   90.00
_cell.angle_gamma   90.00
#
_symmetry.space_group_name_H-M   'P 1'
#
loop_
_entity.id
_entity.type
_entity.pdbx_description
1 polymer ?
#
loop_
_entity_poly.entity_id
_entity_poly.type
_entity_poly.pdbx_seq_one_letter_code
_entity_poly.pdbx_strand_id
1 'polypeptide(L)'
;MSIASQNGHDQRFLTFFPFVKIQSGAIGDAAKRGMQLVENIGCTSCHTGVNFSGPELPAGNAFLQPFPIFKDNEYIVRYKLDEDEGKFESTHRLEDKHMFKVPSWRNVALTAPYFHNGAVATLDEAVRVMAKTQLNTDLDDNEISDIVAFLNSLSGEFPQLTLPRLPESPNETVISESPESREIVISVNEKERVEKTRLVR
;
A
#
# COMPACT_ATOMS: atom_id res chain seq x y z
N MET A 1 1.51 5.95 48.16
CA MET A 1 2.03 5.05 47.11
C MET A 1 0.90 4.13 46.67
N SER A 2 0.29 4.42 45.52
CA SER A 2 -0.71 3.54 44.91
C SER A 2 -0.39 3.45 43.42
N ILE A 3 0.08 2.28 43.00
CA ILE A 3 0.31 1.89 41.61
C ILE A 3 -0.60 0.69 41.34
N ALA A 4 -1.87 0.96 41.01
CA ALA A 4 -2.80 -0.07 40.62
C ALA A 4 -3.87 0.53 39.68
N SER A 5 -3.49 0.88 38.44
CA SER A 5 -4.46 1.22 37.38
C SER A 5 -3.81 1.27 35.97
N GLN A 6 -3.03 0.26 35.60
CA GLN A 6 -2.50 0.15 34.22
C GLN A 6 -2.67 -1.24 33.57
N ASN A 7 -2.97 -2.29 34.34
CA ASN A 7 -3.00 -3.67 33.84
C ASN A 7 -4.25 -4.04 33.01
N GLY A 8 -5.32 -3.23 33.03
CA GLY A 8 -6.57 -3.54 32.31
C GLY A 8 -6.56 -3.20 30.82
N HIS A 9 -5.79 -2.19 30.41
CA HIS A 9 -5.69 -1.78 29.00
C HIS A 9 -4.74 -2.66 28.20
N ASP A 10 -3.74 -3.26 28.86
CA ASP A 10 -2.71 -4.09 28.24
C ASP A 10 -3.21 -5.48 27.81
N GLN A 11 -4.26 -6.01 28.46
CA GLN A 11 -4.85 -7.30 28.08
C GLN A 11 -5.74 -7.21 26.83
N ARG A 12 -6.44 -6.08 26.59
CA ARG A 12 -7.16 -5.85 25.32
C ARG A 12 -6.20 -5.63 24.15
N PHE A 13 -5.06 -4.96 24.42
CA PHE A 13 -3.96 -4.78 23.47
C PHE A 13 -3.51 -6.11 22.85
N LEU A 14 -3.24 -7.12 23.68
CA LEU A 14 -2.76 -8.44 23.22
C LEU A 14 -3.87 -9.34 22.65
N THR A 15 -5.13 -9.13 23.03
CA THR A 15 -6.26 -9.99 22.61
C THR A 15 -6.71 -9.65 21.18
N PHE A 16 -6.69 -8.38 20.77
CA PHE A 16 -7.09 -7.96 19.43
C PHE A 16 -5.88 -7.78 18.47
N PHE A 17 -4.69 -7.45 19.01
CA PHE A 17 -3.46 -7.30 18.23
C PHE A 17 -2.31 -8.23 18.67
N PRO A 18 -2.53 -9.57 18.75
CA PRO A 18 -1.50 -10.52 19.19
C PRO A 18 -0.26 -10.58 18.28
N PHE A 19 -0.32 -9.94 17.11
CA PHE A 19 0.72 -9.96 16.07
C PHE A 19 1.49 -8.66 15.92
N VAL A 20 1.25 -7.66 16.78
CA VAL A 20 2.21 -6.56 16.92
C VAL A 20 3.36 -7.10 17.77
N LYS A 21 4.26 -7.85 17.13
CA LYS A 21 5.55 -8.20 17.71
C LYS A 21 6.39 -6.93 17.72
N ILE A 22 6.18 -6.13 18.76
CA ILE A 22 6.88 -4.87 19.01
C ILE A 22 8.37 -5.19 19.07
N GLN A 23 9.13 -4.75 18.06
CA GLN A 23 10.59 -4.77 18.16
C GLN A 23 11.00 -3.67 19.16
N SER A 24 11.25 -4.12 20.40
CA SER A 24 12.04 -3.44 21.45
C SER A 24 11.43 -2.34 22.34
N GLY A 25 10.17 -1.92 22.21
CA GLY A 25 9.63 -0.96 23.18
C GLY A 25 8.15 -0.62 23.01
N ALA A 26 7.43 -0.47 24.13
CA ALA A 26 6.03 -0.06 24.16
C ALA A 26 5.75 1.05 23.13
N ILE A 27 4.73 0.86 22.29
CA ILE A 27 4.30 1.92 21.37
C ILE A 27 3.95 3.19 22.17
N GLY A 28 4.26 4.36 21.63
CA GLY A 28 4.00 5.64 22.30
C GLY A 28 2.50 5.85 22.59
N ASP A 29 2.18 6.73 23.54
CA ASP A 29 0.78 6.94 23.96
C ASP A 29 -0.12 7.44 22.81
N ALA A 30 0.42 8.22 21.87
CA ALA A 30 -0.28 8.61 20.64
C ALA A 30 -0.69 7.41 19.78
N ALA A 31 0.23 6.47 19.57
CA ALA A 31 -0.05 5.25 18.82
C ALA A 31 -1.08 4.36 19.53
N LYS A 32 -1.08 4.30 20.88
CA LYS A 32 -2.13 3.59 21.63
C LYS A 32 -3.50 4.23 21.45
N ARG A 33 -3.58 5.57 21.48
CA ARG A 33 -4.83 6.30 21.22
C ARG A 33 -5.31 6.08 19.79
N GLY A 34 -4.42 6.18 18.81
CA GLY A 34 -4.74 5.93 17.40
C GLY A 34 -5.24 4.51 17.16
N MET A 35 -4.59 3.52 17.78
CA MET A 35 -5.01 2.12 17.73
C MET A 35 -6.43 1.93 18.28
N GLN A 36 -6.74 2.55 19.43
CA GLN A 36 -8.10 2.49 19.99
C GLN A 36 -9.10 3.23 19.09
N LEU A 37 -8.69 4.34 18.48
CA LEU A 37 -9.54 5.14 17.61
C LEU A 37 -9.94 4.37 16.34
N VAL A 38 -8.98 3.72 15.65
CA VAL A 38 -9.28 2.94 14.43
C VAL A 38 -10.21 1.76 14.71
N GLU A 39 -10.16 1.19 15.92
CA GLU A 39 -11.11 0.18 16.37
C GLU A 39 -12.50 0.79 16.58
N ASN A 40 -12.57 1.90 17.32
CA ASN A 40 -13.83 2.53 17.70
C ASN A 40 -14.60 3.09 16.51
N ILE A 41 -13.92 3.69 15.53
CA ILE A 41 -14.57 4.28 14.35
C ILE A 41 -14.87 3.24 13.27
N GLY A 42 -14.36 2.01 13.40
CA GLY A 42 -14.73 0.89 12.55
C GLY A 42 -13.78 0.62 11.36
N CYS A 43 -12.59 1.21 11.32
CA CYS A 43 -11.58 0.86 10.30
C CYS A 43 -11.21 -0.64 10.37
N THR A 44 -11.22 -1.21 11.57
CA THR A 44 -10.99 -2.62 11.84
C THR A 44 -12.14 -3.52 11.40
N SER A 45 -13.23 -3.01 10.79
CA SER A 45 -14.20 -3.89 10.10
C SER A 45 -13.60 -4.53 8.86
N CYS A 46 -12.69 -3.80 8.18
CA CYS A 46 -12.03 -4.23 6.95
C CYS A 46 -10.55 -4.54 7.18
N HIS A 47 -9.87 -3.76 8.02
CA HIS A 47 -8.44 -3.90 8.29
C HIS A 47 -8.17 -4.78 9.52
N THR A 48 -8.40 -6.08 9.36
CA THR A 48 -8.21 -7.09 10.41
C THR A 48 -7.07 -8.07 10.13
N GLY A 49 -6.78 -8.92 11.12
CA GLY A 49 -5.83 -10.02 10.98
C GLY A 49 -4.36 -9.58 11.04
N VAL A 50 -3.47 -10.53 10.78
CA VAL A 50 -2.01 -10.36 10.92
C VAL A 50 -1.43 -9.23 10.06
N ASN A 51 -2.07 -8.97 8.92
CA ASN A 51 -1.68 -7.98 7.92
C ASN A 51 -2.57 -6.74 7.90
N PHE A 52 -3.62 -6.68 8.74
CA PHE A 52 -4.61 -5.59 8.67
C PHE A 52 -5.22 -5.45 7.27
N SER A 53 -5.50 -6.58 6.62
CA SER A 53 -5.98 -6.64 5.23
C SER A 53 -7.22 -7.53 5.07
N GLY A 54 -7.95 -7.74 6.17
CA GLY A 54 -9.14 -8.58 6.23
C GLY A 54 -8.90 -9.92 6.92
N PRO A 55 -9.95 -10.78 7.00
CA PRO A 55 -9.84 -12.11 7.57
C PRO A 55 -8.87 -12.99 6.78
N GLU A 56 -8.38 -14.05 7.41
CA GLU A 56 -7.60 -15.08 6.72
C GLU A 56 -8.49 -15.81 5.71
N LEU A 57 -8.01 -15.90 4.48
CA LEU A 57 -8.71 -16.54 3.36
C LEU A 57 -7.82 -17.63 2.75
N PRO A 58 -8.40 -18.63 2.07
CA PRO A 58 -7.64 -19.61 1.30
C PRO A 58 -6.70 -18.94 0.29
N ALA A 59 -5.58 -19.61 0.00
CA ALA A 59 -4.62 -19.12 -0.97
C ALA A 59 -5.27 -18.88 -2.34
N GLY A 60 -4.98 -17.72 -2.94
CA GLY A 60 -5.58 -17.28 -4.21
C GLY A 60 -6.84 -16.41 -4.05
N ASN A 61 -7.39 -16.29 -2.84
CA ASN A 61 -8.52 -15.42 -2.56
C ASN A 61 -8.06 -14.09 -1.93
N ALA A 62 -8.74 -13.01 -2.29
CA ALA A 62 -8.53 -11.69 -1.73
C ALA A 62 -9.78 -11.23 -0.99
N PHE A 63 -9.60 -10.53 0.14
CA PHE A 63 -10.71 -9.86 0.81
C PHE A 63 -11.00 -8.56 0.07
N LEU A 64 -12.13 -8.55 -0.64
CA LEU A 64 -12.54 -7.44 -1.49
C LEU A 64 -13.60 -6.62 -0.77
N GLN A 65 -13.51 -5.30 -0.88
CA GLN A 65 -14.50 -4.36 -0.36
C GLN A 65 -14.78 -3.27 -1.39
N PRO A 66 -15.99 -2.68 -1.38
CA PRO A 66 -16.31 -1.54 -2.22
C PRO A 66 -15.51 -0.31 -1.76
N PHE A 67 -14.95 0.43 -2.71
CA PHE A 67 -14.28 1.71 -2.47
C PHE A 67 -14.44 2.62 -3.69
N PRO A 68 -14.92 3.87 -3.53
CA PRO A 68 -15.48 4.48 -2.31
C PRO A 68 -16.91 4.02 -1.99
N ILE A 69 -17.27 3.92 -0.69
CA ILE A 69 -18.65 3.65 -0.24
C ILE A 69 -19.50 4.92 -0.26
N PHE A 70 -19.01 5.98 0.38
CA PHE A 70 -19.65 7.29 0.42
C PHE A 70 -19.04 8.18 -0.65
N LYS A 71 -19.84 8.51 -1.66
CA LYS A 71 -19.38 9.26 -2.84
C LYS A 71 -19.64 10.77 -2.76
N ASP A 72 -20.53 11.20 -1.88
CA ASP A 72 -20.91 12.61 -1.73
C ASP A 72 -19.92 13.37 -0.84
N ASN A 73 -18.68 13.53 -1.34
CA ASN A 73 -17.64 14.31 -0.69
C ASN A 73 -16.59 14.81 -1.71
N GLU A 74 -15.81 15.80 -1.30
CA GLU A 74 -14.83 16.46 -2.16
C GLU A 74 -13.66 15.56 -2.60
N TYR A 75 -13.33 14.52 -1.83
CA TYR A 75 -12.19 13.66 -2.11
C TYR A 75 -12.38 12.80 -3.36
N ILE A 76 -13.63 12.43 -3.68
CA ILE A 76 -13.93 11.64 -4.87
C ILE A 76 -13.49 12.39 -6.13
N VAL A 77 -13.94 13.65 -6.26
CA VAL A 77 -13.61 14.49 -7.41
C VAL A 77 -12.14 14.92 -7.36
N ARG A 78 -11.63 15.31 -6.19
CA ARG A 78 -10.25 15.78 -6.03
C ARG A 78 -9.22 14.71 -6.43
N TYR A 79 -9.46 13.47 -6.03
CA TYR A 79 -8.51 12.36 -6.21
C TYR A 79 -8.96 11.31 -7.23
N LYS A 80 -10.07 11.53 -7.94
CA LYS A 80 -10.57 10.65 -9.01
C LYS A 80 -10.72 9.20 -8.53
N LEU A 81 -11.28 9.01 -7.34
CA LEU A 81 -11.26 7.73 -6.63
C LEU A 81 -12.25 6.69 -7.19
N ASP A 82 -13.13 7.08 -8.09
CA ASP A 82 -14.13 6.20 -8.71
C ASP A 82 -14.10 6.20 -10.25
N GLU A 83 -13.00 6.66 -10.85
CA GLU A 83 -12.75 6.50 -12.29
C GLU A 83 -12.31 5.07 -12.65
N ASP A 84 -11.62 4.36 -11.75
CA ASP A 84 -11.24 2.95 -11.89
C ASP A 84 -12.36 2.05 -11.36
N GLU A 85 -12.91 1.19 -12.23
CA GLU A 85 -14.01 0.29 -11.87
C GLU A 85 -13.58 -0.95 -11.07
N GLY A 86 -12.28 -1.09 -10.77
CA GLY A 86 -11.71 -2.12 -9.92
C GLY A 86 -11.83 -3.51 -10.52
N LYS A 87 -12.28 -4.49 -9.72
CA LYS A 87 -12.40 -5.88 -10.18
C LYS A 87 -13.29 -6.06 -11.42
N PHE A 88 -14.27 -5.18 -11.63
CA PHE A 88 -15.14 -5.21 -12.80
C PHE A 88 -14.37 -5.19 -14.13
N GLU A 89 -13.24 -4.48 -14.21
CA GLU A 89 -12.41 -4.44 -15.43
C GLU A 89 -11.98 -5.85 -15.88
N SER A 90 -11.84 -6.78 -14.94
CA SER A 90 -11.44 -8.16 -15.22
C SER A 90 -12.62 -9.13 -15.37
N THR A 91 -13.74 -8.90 -14.67
CA THR A 91 -14.85 -9.87 -14.60
C THR A 91 -16.07 -9.48 -15.42
N HIS A 92 -16.24 -8.18 -15.72
CA HIS A 92 -17.42 -7.58 -16.34
C HIS A 92 -18.76 -7.88 -15.62
N ARG A 93 -18.70 -8.26 -14.34
CA ARG A 93 -19.86 -8.54 -13.49
C ARG A 93 -20.21 -7.30 -12.67
N LEU A 94 -21.42 -6.77 -12.83
CA LEU A 94 -21.82 -5.50 -12.20
C LEU A 94 -21.64 -5.50 -10.67
N GLU A 95 -21.79 -6.65 -10.01
CA GLU A 95 -21.56 -6.82 -8.58
C GLU A 95 -20.08 -6.68 -8.15
N ASP A 96 -19.13 -6.76 -9.08
CA ASP A 96 -17.69 -6.56 -8.81
C ASP A 96 -17.24 -5.10 -9.04
N LYS A 97 -18.15 -4.20 -9.44
CA LYS A 97 -17.83 -2.80 -9.72
C LYS A 97 -17.36 -2.07 -8.47
N HIS A 98 -16.22 -1.39 -8.58
CA HIS A 98 -15.49 -0.72 -7.50
C HIS A 98 -15.09 -1.63 -6.34
N MET A 99 -15.00 -2.95 -6.57
CA MET A 99 -14.49 -3.88 -5.58
C MET A 99 -12.96 -3.93 -5.66
N PHE A 100 -12.30 -3.57 -4.57
CA PHE A 100 -10.85 -3.57 -4.45
C PHE A 100 -10.39 -4.48 -3.31
N LYS A 101 -9.20 -5.04 -3.44
CA LYS A 101 -8.54 -5.75 -2.33
C LYS A 101 -8.21 -4.75 -1.23
N VAL A 102 -8.58 -5.07 0.01
CA VAL A 102 -8.19 -4.29 1.18
C VAL A 102 -6.65 -4.36 1.34
N PRO A 103 -5.92 -3.23 1.28
CA PRO A 103 -4.47 -3.25 1.41
C PRO A 103 -4.03 -3.53 2.83
N SER A 104 -2.83 -4.10 2.98
CA SER A 104 -2.17 -4.30 4.27
C SER A 104 -1.71 -2.96 4.85
N TRP A 105 -1.81 -2.80 6.17
CA TRP A 105 -1.20 -1.65 6.87
C TRP A 105 0.26 -1.89 7.26
N ARG A 106 0.81 -3.10 7.09
CA ARG A 106 2.23 -3.36 7.34
C ARG A 106 3.09 -2.52 6.40
N ASN A 107 4.01 -1.74 6.96
CA ASN A 107 4.88 -0.80 6.24
C ASN A 107 4.16 0.31 5.46
N VAL A 108 2.89 0.60 5.74
CA VAL A 108 2.11 1.62 4.99
C VAL A 108 2.75 3.02 5.07
N ALA A 109 3.46 3.34 6.15
CA ALA A 109 4.19 4.60 6.28
C ALA A 109 5.33 4.77 5.26
N LEU A 110 5.75 3.70 4.59
CA LEU A 110 6.89 3.67 3.68
C LEU A 110 6.49 3.51 2.20
N THR A 111 5.19 3.48 1.90
CA THR A 111 4.67 3.11 0.57
C THR A 111 3.80 4.21 -0.06
N ALA A 112 4.15 5.47 0.18
CA ALA A 112 3.53 6.58 -0.54
C ALA A 112 3.87 6.51 -2.05
N PRO A 113 3.01 7.03 -2.95
CA PRO A 113 1.68 7.59 -2.68
C PRO A 113 0.59 6.52 -2.48
N TYR A 114 -0.57 6.92 -2.00
CA TYR A 114 -1.63 6.06 -1.50
C TYR A 114 -2.79 5.87 -2.50
N PHE A 115 -3.61 4.84 -2.22
CA PHE A 115 -4.73 4.34 -3.03
C PHE A 115 -4.33 3.67 -4.34
N HIS A 116 -5.30 3.04 -5.01
CA HIS A 116 -5.08 2.25 -6.22
C HIS A 116 -4.51 3.08 -7.39
N ASN A 117 -4.79 4.38 -7.41
CA ASN A 117 -4.34 5.31 -8.44
C ASN A 117 -3.13 6.16 -8.00
N GLY A 118 -2.62 6.00 -6.78
CA GLY A 118 -1.48 6.76 -6.27
C GLY A 118 -1.72 8.27 -6.18
N ALA A 119 -2.97 8.73 -6.09
CA ALA A 119 -3.30 10.17 -6.17
C ALA A 119 -3.07 10.94 -4.86
N VAL A 120 -2.93 10.25 -3.72
CA VAL A 120 -2.80 10.89 -2.41
C VAL A 120 -1.37 10.77 -1.90
N ALA A 121 -0.70 11.90 -1.65
CA ALA A 121 0.74 11.92 -1.41
C ALA A 121 1.13 11.54 0.03
N THR A 122 0.31 11.87 1.03
CA THR A 122 0.67 11.76 2.45
C THR A 122 -0.26 10.85 3.23
N LEU A 123 0.27 10.25 4.30
CA LEU A 123 -0.46 9.25 5.09
C LEU A 123 -1.62 9.87 5.88
N ASP A 124 -1.43 11.08 6.39
CA ASP A 124 -2.46 11.86 7.09
C ASP A 124 -3.66 12.15 6.18
N GLU A 125 -3.41 12.59 4.94
CA GLU A 125 -4.47 12.80 3.96
C GLU A 125 -5.14 11.48 3.57
N ALA A 126 -4.37 10.39 3.42
CA ALA A 126 -4.94 9.08 3.14
C ALA A 126 -5.88 8.60 4.26
N VAL A 127 -5.54 8.85 5.53
CA VAL A 127 -6.41 8.59 6.68
C VAL A 127 -7.69 9.44 6.61
N ARG A 128 -7.55 10.73 6.32
CA ARG A 128 -8.69 11.66 6.21
C ARG A 128 -9.65 11.25 5.09
N VAL A 129 -9.10 10.91 3.92
CA VAL A 129 -9.86 10.38 2.77
C VAL A 129 -10.58 9.10 3.15
N MET A 130 -9.90 8.11 3.76
CA MET A 130 -10.54 6.85 4.15
C MET A 130 -11.66 7.04 5.18
N ALA A 131 -11.44 7.88 6.19
CA ALA A 131 -12.47 8.19 7.19
C ALA A 131 -13.73 8.77 6.53
N LYS A 132 -13.56 9.67 5.55
CA LYS A 132 -14.69 10.26 4.84
C LYS A 132 -15.36 9.30 3.85
N THR A 133 -14.58 8.64 3.00
CA THR A 133 -15.14 7.85 1.89
C THR A 133 -15.65 6.48 2.31
N GLN A 134 -15.18 5.93 3.43
CA GLN A 134 -15.61 4.61 3.92
C GLN A 134 -16.51 4.66 5.14
N LEU A 135 -16.37 5.67 6.00
CA LEU A 135 -17.10 5.78 7.26
C LEU A 135 -17.95 7.06 7.36
N ASN A 136 -17.90 7.94 6.35
CA ASN A 136 -18.54 9.26 6.36
C ASN A 136 -18.25 10.08 7.62
N THR A 137 -17.03 9.96 8.14
CA THR A 137 -16.59 10.59 9.39
C THR A 137 -15.52 11.63 9.10
N ASP A 138 -15.64 12.79 9.74
CA ASP A 138 -14.63 13.84 9.71
C ASP A 138 -13.80 13.75 10.99
N LEU A 139 -12.49 13.51 10.85
CA LEU A 139 -11.54 13.43 11.95
C LEU A 139 -10.81 14.76 12.11
N ASP A 140 -10.54 15.14 13.36
CA ASP A 140 -9.68 16.29 13.65
C ASP A 140 -8.19 15.96 13.48
N ASP A 141 -7.35 17.00 13.53
CA ASP A 141 -5.91 16.85 13.29
C ASP A 141 -5.19 16.03 14.38
N ASN A 142 -5.68 16.05 15.62
CA ASN A 142 -5.11 15.25 16.71
C ASN A 142 -5.47 13.77 16.54
N GLU A 143 -6.73 13.50 16.18
CA GLU A 143 -7.21 12.15 15.85
C GLU A 143 -6.42 11.54 14.69
N ILE A 144 -6.22 12.30 13.62
CA ILE A 144 -5.41 11.89 12.47
C ILE A 144 -3.97 11.65 12.89
N SER A 145 -3.36 12.56 13.66
CA SER A 145 -2.00 12.41 14.15
C SER A 145 -1.82 11.14 15.01
N ASP A 146 -2.79 10.82 15.87
CA ASP A 146 -2.78 9.61 16.69
C ASP A 146 -2.87 8.36 15.82
N ILE A 147 -3.77 8.32 14.81
CA ILE A 147 -3.87 7.21 13.85
C ILE A 147 -2.57 7.06 13.05
N VAL A 148 -2.01 8.16 12.55
CA VAL A 148 -0.74 8.15 11.81
C VAL A 148 0.39 7.63 12.70
N ALA A 149 0.45 8.00 13.97
CA ALA A 149 1.42 7.44 14.93
C ALA A 149 1.25 5.91 15.08
N PHE A 150 0.01 5.41 15.11
CA PHE A 150 -0.26 3.98 15.10
C PHE A 150 0.22 3.32 13.80
N LEU A 151 -0.14 3.84 12.63
CA LEU A 151 0.25 3.27 11.34
C LEU A 151 1.78 3.28 11.13
N ASN A 152 2.48 4.30 11.62
CA ASN A 152 3.95 4.33 11.63
C ASN A 152 4.55 3.18 12.44
N SER A 153 3.93 2.83 13.57
CA SER A 153 4.37 1.71 14.42
C SER A 153 4.21 0.33 13.76
N LEU A 154 3.51 0.24 12.62
CA LEU A 154 3.34 -0.99 11.84
C LEU A 154 4.47 -1.23 10.82
N SER A 155 5.50 -0.38 10.81
CA SER A 155 6.70 -0.57 9.99
C SER A 155 7.65 -1.55 10.67
N GLY A 156 7.98 -2.64 9.98
CA GLY A 156 8.90 -3.68 10.49
C GLY A 156 10.33 -3.51 9.99
N GLU A 157 11.25 -4.28 10.55
CA GLU A 157 12.61 -4.42 10.00
C GLU A 157 12.58 -5.01 8.59
N PHE A 158 13.33 -4.40 7.68
CA PHE A 158 13.56 -4.97 6.36
C PHE A 158 14.53 -6.15 6.44
N PRO A 159 14.28 -7.24 5.69
CA PRO A 159 15.23 -8.32 5.59
C PRO A 159 16.54 -7.82 4.97
N GLN A 160 17.67 -8.29 5.49
CA GLN A 160 18.97 -8.03 4.86
C GLN A 160 19.05 -8.86 3.57
N LEU A 161 19.06 -8.18 2.43
CA LEU A 161 19.16 -8.80 1.11
C LEU A 161 20.62 -8.75 0.64
N THR A 162 21.24 -9.91 0.47
CA THR A 162 22.52 -10.01 -0.26
C THR A 162 22.23 -10.22 -1.74
N LEU A 163 22.80 -9.37 -2.60
CA LEU A 163 22.62 -9.51 -4.04
C LEU A 163 23.29 -10.82 -4.51
N PRO A 164 22.53 -11.78 -5.05
CA PRO A 164 23.12 -13.02 -5.54
C PRO A 164 23.91 -12.73 -6.81
N ARG A 165 24.95 -13.53 -7.08
CA ARG A 165 25.56 -13.55 -8.41
C ARG A 165 24.56 -14.18 -9.37
N LEU A 166 24.05 -13.40 -10.31
CA LEU A 166 23.22 -13.91 -11.39
C LEU A 166 24.06 -14.86 -12.28
N PRO A 167 23.45 -15.93 -12.83
CA PRO A 167 24.15 -16.80 -13.77
C PRO A 167 24.57 -16.02 -15.02
N GLU A 168 25.72 -16.37 -15.59
CA GLU A 168 26.18 -15.79 -16.86
C GLU A 168 25.35 -16.38 -18.02
N SER A 169 24.95 -15.55 -18.98
CA SER A 169 24.32 -15.97 -20.24
C SER A 169 25.25 -15.68 -21.43
N PRO A 170 26.38 -16.39 -21.57
CA PRO A 170 27.29 -16.15 -22.68
C PRO A 170 26.60 -16.45 -24.03
N ASN A 171 26.68 -15.50 -24.96
CA ASN A 171 26.11 -15.55 -26.31
C ASN A 171 24.57 -15.50 -26.42
N GLU A 172 23.85 -15.32 -25.32
CA GLU A 172 22.40 -15.12 -25.32
C GLU A 172 22.03 -13.90 -24.46
N THR A 173 21.22 -13.00 -25.04
CA THR A 173 20.63 -11.89 -24.29
C THR A 173 19.22 -12.30 -23.84
N VAL A 174 18.91 -12.16 -22.55
CA VAL A 174 17.58 -12.49 -21.98
C VAL A 174 16.50 -11.49 -22.43
N ILE A 175 16.91 -10.37 -23.02
CA ILE A 175 16.05 -9.41 -23.70
C ILE A 175 15.68 -10.03 -25.05
N SER A 176 14.43 -10.46 -25.21
CA SER A 176 13.90 -10.70 -26.56
C SER A 176 13.95 -9.38 -27.32
N GLU A 177 14.56 -9.37 -28.51
CA GLU A 177 14.55 -8.19 -29.36
C GLU A 177 13.09 -7.79 -29.65
N SER A 178 12.61 -6.71 -29.02
CA SER A 178 11.40 -6.01 -29.48
C SER A 178 11.65 -5.56 -30.93
N PRO A 179 10.66 -5.57 -31.82
CA PRO A 179 10.80 -5.04 -33.19
C PRO A 179 11.47 -3.65 -33.25
N GLU A 180 11.24 -2.80 -32.24
CA GLU A 180 11.83 -1.46 -32.13
C GLU A 180 13.33 -1.47 -31.85
N SER A 181 13.83 -2.50 -31.16
CA SER A 181 15.26 -2.65 -30.89
C SER A 181 16.07 -3.02 -32.15
N ARG A 182 15.43 -3.62 -33.17
CA ARG A 182 16.08 -3.95 -34.45
C ARG A 182 16.35 -2.73 -35.30
N GLU A 183 15.46 -1.75 -35.34
CA GLU A 183 15.67 -0.52 -36.12
C GLU A 183 16.87 0.30 -35.61
N ILE A 184 17.04 0.35 -34.27
CA ILE A 184 18.16 1.07 -33.66
C ILE A 184 19.49 0.40 -34.02
N VAL A 185 19.59 -0.94 -33.90
CA VAL A 185 20.82 -1.68 -34.22
C VAL A 185 21.20 -1.57 -35.70
N ILE A 186 20.22 -1.60 -36.61
CA ILE A 186 20.46 -1.42 -38.05
C ILE A 186 20.98 0.00 -38.34
N SER A 187 20.38 1.03 -37.72
CA SER A 187 20.76 2.44 -37.95
C SER A 187 22.17 2.79 -37.47
N VAL A 188 22.64 2.14 -36.39
CA VAL A 188 23.99 2.36 -35.84
C VAL A 188 25.05 1.69 -36.74
N ASN A 189 24.79 0.46 -37.20
CA ASN A 189 25.68 -0.24 -38.13
C ASN A 189 25.80 0.49 -39.48
N GLU A 190 24.72 1.12 -39.96
CA GLU A 190 24.75 1.87 -41.21
C GLU A 190 25.54 3.17 -41.09
N LYS A 191 25.42 3.90 -39.97
CA LYS A 191 26.24 5.09 -39.68
C LYS A 191 27.73 4.76 -39.56
N GLU A 192 28.09 3.70 -38.84
CA GLU A 192 29.49 3.28 -38.73
C GLU A 192 30.08 2.84 -40.08
N ARG A 193 29.27 2.22 -40.95
CA ARG A 193 29.69 1.83 -42.30
C ARG A 193 29.93 3.04 -43.21
N VAL A 194 29.07 4.06 -43.12
CA VAL A 194 29.24 5.31 -43.88
C VAL A 194 30.46 6.10 -43.39
N GLU A 195 30.70 6.13 -42.08
CA GLU A 195 31.82 6.84 -41.48
C GLU A 195 33.18 6.18 -41.78
N LYS A 196 33.25 4.84 -41.73
CA LYS A 196 34.45 4.11 -42.20
C LYS A 196 34.72 4.27 -43.70
N THR A 197 33.68 4.45 -44.53
CA THR A 197 33.87 4.67 -45.98
C THR A 197 34.36 6.09 -46.28
N ARG A 198 34.06 7.06 -45.41
CA ARG A 198 34.50 8.46 -45.54
C ARG A 198 35.95 8.69 -45.12
N LEU A 199 36.50 7.87 -44.24
CA LEU A 199 37.88 7.95 -43.74
C LEU A 199 38.93 7.28 -44.68
N VAL A 200 38.50 6.66 -45.78
CA VAL A 200 39.36 5.95 -46.74
C VAL A 200 39.38 6.64 -48.13
N ARG A 201 39.04 7.93 -48.19
CA ARG A 201 39.18 8.78 -49.39
C ARG A 201 40.00 10.01 -49.10
#